data_AF-A0A7C6S6F3-F1
#
_entry.id   AF-A0A7C6S6F3-F1
#
_cell.length_a   1.000
_cell.length_b   1.000
_cell.length_c   1.000
_cell.angle_alpha   90.00
_cell.angle_beta   90.00
_cell.angle_gamma   90.00
#
_symmetry.space_group_name_H-M   'P 1'
#
loop_
_entity.id
_entity.type
_entity.pdbx_description
1 polymer ?
#
loop_
_entity_poly.entity_id
_entity_poly.type
_entity_poly.pdbx_seq_one_letter_code
_entity_poly.pdbx_strand_id
1 'polypeptide(L)'
;MSIKLYRHQELALNYLRINSCFALFMEQGTGKTLTALFRVAELYKDNKIKNALVVCPKPVIGSWWRDMPLVNEYHGARLENVVEITNYEQLLTKGGQSKYMDKKWDCVILDESHYIKNRSAKRTKACLQLGLNAKYRYILTGTPISNGQLENIYSQFTFLYPYKNK
;
A
#
# COMPACT_ATOMS: atom_id res chain seq x y z
N MET A 1 -16.98 10.92 16.01
CA MET A 1 -15.81 11.76 16.39
C MET A 1 -15.28 12.43 15.13
N SER A 2 -15.08 13.76 15.11
CA SER A 2 -14.53 14.44 13.93
C SER A 2 -13.02 14.24 13.87
N ILE A 3 -12.55 13.23 13.14
CA ILE A 3 -11.11 13.07 12.85
C ILE A 3 -10.66 14.30 12.09
N LYS A 4 -9.70 15.05 12.66
CA LYS A 4 -9.03 16.16 11.99
C LYS A 4 -7.64 15.70 11.57
N LEU A 5 -7.40 15.65 10.27
CA LEU A 5 -6.09 15.32 9.72
C LEU A 5 -5.11 16.48 9.99
N TYR A 6 -3.85 16.15 10.23
CA TYR A 6 -2.78 17.15 10.26
C TYR A 6 -2.51 17.67 8.84
N ARG A 7 -1.98 18.91 8.74
CA ARG A 7 -1.69 19.55 7.44
C ARG A 7 -0.87 18.67 6.49
N HIS A 8 0.13 17.95 7.01
CA HIS A 8 0.96 17.05 6.19
C HIS A 8 0.19 15.82 5.69
N GLN A 9 -0.78 15.32 6.47
CA GLN A 9 -1.65 14.21 6.07
C GLN A 9 -2.66 14.67 5.02
N GLU A 10 -3.24 15.86 5.17
CA GLU A 10 -4.13 16.45 4.15
C GLU A 10 -3.40 16.66 2.82
N LEU A 11 -2.17 17.19 2.87
CA LEU A 11 -1.35 17.38 1.69
C LEU A 11 -1.03 16.04 1.01
N ALA A 12 -0.60 15.04 1.79
CA ALA A 12 -0.35 13.69 1.30
C ALA A 12 -1.60 13.06 0.66
N LEU A 13 -2.77 13.20 1.30
CA LEU A 13 -4.03 12.71 0.78
C LEU A 13 -4.42 13.40 -0.53
N ASN A 14 -4.19 14.70 -0.68
CA ASN A 14 -4.44 15.42 -1.93
C ASN A 14 -3.58 14.88 -3.09
N TYR A 15 -2.30 14.57 -2.85
CA TYR A 15 -1.46 13.92 -3.85
C TYR A 15 -1.95 12.51 -4.20
N LEU A 16 -2.42 11.73 -3.23
CA LEU A 16 -3.04 10.42 -3.46
C LEU A 16 -4.37 10.52 -4.24
N ARG A 17 -5.12 11.61 -4.11
CA ARG A 17 -6.40 11.81 -4.82
C ARG A 17 -6.19 12.02 -6.32
N ILE A 18 -5.16 12.75 -6.71
CA ILE A 18 -4.88 13.08 -8.12
C ILE A 18 -4.02 12.02 -8.84
N ASN A 19 -3.31 11.16 -8.09
CA ASN A 19 -2.45 10.13 -8.66
C ASN A 19 -2.99 8.73 -8.34
N SER A 20 -3.17 7.89 -9.36
CA SER A 20 -3.45 6.46 -9.11
C SER A 20 -2.23 5.70 -8.58
N CYS A 21 -1.02 6.21 -8.86
CA CYS A 21 0.23 5.62 -8.42
C CYS A 21 1.07 6.67 -7.69
N PHE A 22 1.41 6.45 -6.42
CA PHE A 22 2.12 7.47 -5.64
C PHE A 22 2.94 6.91 -4.47
N ALA A 23 3.98 7.63 -4.07
CA ALA A 23 4.85 7.28 -2.96
C ALA A 23 4.68 8.25 -1.79
N LEU A 24 4.33 7.72 -0.61
CA LEU A 24 4.34 8.47 0.64
C LEU A 24 5.66 8.26 1.38
N PHE A 25 6.62 9.13 1.09
CA PHE A 25 7.91 9.19 1.77
C PHE A 25 7.88 10.04 3.04
N MET A 26 6.93 9.74 3.93
CA MET A 26 6.74 10.48 5.18
C MET A 26 7.48 9.79 6.32
N GLU A 27 7.92 10.53 7.34
CA GLU A 27 8.63 9.96 8.50
C GLU A 27 7.77 8.94 9.27
N GLN A 28 8.39 8.04 10.03
CA GLN A 28 7.66 7.12 10.92
C GLN A 28 6.88 7.91 11.98
N GLY A 29 5.72 7.40 12.42
CA GLY A 29 4.86 8.09 13.39
C GLY A 29 4.00 9.25 12.83
N THR A 30 4.18 9.65 11.56
CA THR A 30 3.42 10.79 10.96
C THR A 30 2.00 10.45 10.47
N GLY A 31 1.57 9.20 10.60
CA GLY A 31 0.22 8.73 10.21
C GLY A 31 0.06 8.38 8.73
N LYS A 32 1.07 7.73 8.14
CA LYS A 32 1.00 7.15 6.77
C LYS A 32 -0.15 6.15 6.62
N THR A 33 -0.34 5.27 7.60
CA THR A 33 -1.39 4.24 7.61
C THR A 33 -2.79 4.87 7.54
N LEU A 34 -3.08 5.81 8.46
CA LEU A 34 -4.34 6.57 8.45
C LEU A 34 -4.57 7.26 7.10
N THR A 35 -3.57 7.97 6.58
CA THR A 35 -3.65 8.68 5.28
C THR A 35 -3.97 7.71 4.13
N ALA A 36 -3.33 6.55 4.09
CA ALA A 36 -3.57 5.53 3.07
C ALA A 36 -4.97 4.91 3.18
N LEU A 37 -5.43 4.62 4.39
CA LEU A 37 -6.79 4.11 4.63
C LEU A 37 -7.86 5.12 4.23
N PHE A 38 -7.68 6.40 4.53
CA PHE A 38 -8.57 7.48 4.04
C PHE A 38 -8.70 7.42 2.52
N ARG A 39 -7.57 7.29 1.81
CA ARG A 39 -7.61 7.18 0.35
C ARG A 39 -8.37 5.95 -0.13
N VAL A 40 -8.15 4.80 0.50
CA VAL A 40 -8.86 3.55 0.17
C VAL A 40 -10.36 3.69 0.41
N ALA A 41 -10.77 4.32 1.52
CA ALA A 41 -12.18 4.59 1.81
C ALA A 41 -12.84 5.48 0.75
N GLU A 42 -12.17 6.57 0.34
CA GLU A 42 -12.65 7.43 -0.73
C GLU A 42 -12.81 6.66 -2.05
N LEU A 43 -11.80 5.89 -2.44
CA LEU A 43 -11.86 5.06 -3.65
C LEU A 43 -13.01 4.06 -3.61
N TYR A 44 -13.23 3.43 -2.45
CA TYR A 44 -14.31 2.46 -2.27
C TYR A 44 -15.69 3.13 -2.36
N LYS A 45 -15.89 4.25 -1.66
CA LYS A 45 -17.16 5.00 -1.70
C LYS A 45 -17.48 5.57 -3.08
N ASP A 46 -16.44 5.95 -3.83
CA ASP A 46 -16.56 6.38 -5.22
C ASP A 46 -16.77 5.21 -6.20
N ASN A 47 -16.90 3.96 -5.73
CA ASN A 47 -16.98 2.75 -6.54
C ASN A 47 -15.80 2.55 -7.52
N LYS A 48 -14.64 3.15 -7.21
CA LYS A 48 -13.42 3.06 -8.04
C LYS A 48 -12.62 1.80 -7.76
N ILE A 49 -12.82 1.18 -6.60
CA ILE A 49 -12.23 -0.10 -6.20
C ILE A 49 -13.30 -0.97 -5.53
N LYS A 50 -13.17 -2.28 -5.65
CA LYS A 50 -13.95 -3.29 -4.92
C LYS A 50 -13.11 -4.02 -3.89
N ASN A 51 -11.79 -4.07 -4.07
CA ASN A 51 -10.87 -4.72 -3.16
C ASN A 51 -9.50 -4.01 -3.13
N ALA A 52 -8.80 -4.15 -2.02
CA ALA A 52 -7.46 -3.63 -1.81
C ALA A 52 -6.60 -4.64 -1.04
N LEU A 53 -5.32 -4.75 -1.41
CA LEU A 53 -4.33 -5.54 -0.68
C LEU A 53 -3.28 -4.64 -0.07
N VAL A 54 -3.07 -4.77 1.23
CA VAL A 54 -1.95 -4.17 1.94
C VAL A 54 -0.92 -5.26 2.21
N VAL A 55 0.32 -5.02 1.80
CA VAL A 55 1.47 -5.86 2.11
C VAL A 55 2.40 -5.04 3.00
N CYS A 56 2.61 -5.49 4.24
CA CYS A 56 3.40 -4.75 5.23
C CYS A 56 4.27 -5.69 6.09
N PRO A 57 5.32 -5.22 6.77
CA PRO A 57 6.04 -6.06 7.72
C PRO A 57 5.10 -6.54 8.84
N LYS A 58 5.28 -7.78 9.30
CA LYS A 58 4.43 -8.36 10.36
C LYS A 58 4.22 -7.46 11.60
N PRO A 59 5.24 -6.73 12.10
CA PRO A 59 5.06 -5.82 13.24
C PRO A 59 4.10 -4.64 12.97
N VAL A 60 3.91 -4.24 11.71
CA VAL A 60 3.12 -3.07 11.32
C VAL A 60 1.65 -3.42 11.08
N ILE A 61 1.30 -4.71 10.94
CA ILE A 61 -0.08 -5.17 10.71
C ILE A 61 -1.05 -4.60 11.78
N GLY A 62 -0.65 -4.56 13.05
CA GLY A 62 -1.47 -4.01 14.12
C GLY A 62 -1.84 -2.54 13.94
N SER A 63 -0.98 -1.74 13.29
CA SER A 63 -1.24 -0.33 12.97
C SER A 63 -2.46 -0.17 12.06
N TRP A 64 -2.55 -1.03 11.04
CA TRP A 64 -3.64 -1.00 10.07
C TRP A 64 -4.98 -1.37 10.72
N TRP A 65 -5.01 -2.40 11.54
CA TRP A 65 -6.23 -2.80 12.27
C TRP A 65 -6.66 -1.78 13.31
N ARG A 66 -5.72 -1.10 13.97
CA ARG A 66 -6.02 -0.04 14.92
C ARG A 66 -6.63 1.18 14.24
N ASP A 67 -6.10 1.59 13.09
CA ASP A 67 -6.50 2.84 12.44
C ASP A 67 -7.77 2.66 11.57
N MET A 68 -8.06 1.45 11.07
CA MET A 68 -9.21 1.16 10.19
C MET A 68 -10.58 1.53 10.78
N PRO A 69 -10.91 1.20 12.05
CA PRO A 69 -12.18 1.61 12.67
C PRO A 69 -12.40 3.12 12.68
N LEU A 70 -11.33 3.90 12.88
CA LEU A 70 -11.40 5.37 12.86
C LEU A 70 -11.84 5.87 11.49
N VAL A 71 -11.26 5.31 10.42
CA VAL A 71 -11.61 5.65 9.04
C VAL A 71 -13.02 5.17 8.68
N ASN A 72 -13.41 3.99 9.15
CA ASN A 72 -14.77 3.45 8.98
C ASN A 72 -15.82 4.38 9.60
N GLU A 73 -15.61 4.83 10.84
CA GLU A 73 -16.49 5.77 11.52
C GLU A 73 -16.60 7.09 10.75
N TYR A 74 -15.46 7.64 10.30
CA TYR A 74 -15.42 8.92 9.60
C TYR A 74 -16.12 8.88 8.23
N HIS A 75 -15.85 7.85 7.43
CA HIS A 75 -16.41 7.77 6.07
C HIS A 75 -17.77 7.05 6.01
N GLY A 76 -18.21 6.39 7.09
CA GLY A 76 -19.33 5.46 7.06
C GLY A 76 -19.03 4.27 6.13
N ALA A 77 -17.86 3.67 6.28
CA ALA A 77 -17.38 2.54 5.46
C ALA A 77 -17.18 1.28 6.32
N ARG A 78 -17.02 0.12 5.66
CA ARG A 78 -16.62 -1.15 6.29
C ARG A 78 -15.43 -1.72 5.54
N LEU A 79 -14.26 -1.12 5.78
CA LEU A 79 -13.02 -1.44 5.08
C LEU A 79 -12.55 -2.88 5.30
N GLU A 80 -13.01 -3.57 6.35
CA GLU A 80 -12.74 -4.99 6.60
C GLU A 80 -13.24 -5.90 5.46
N ASN A 81 -14.28 -5.46 4.73
CA ASN A 81 -14.82 -6.18 3.58
C ASN A 81 -14.06 -5.89 2.27
N VAL A 82 -13.17 -4.91 2.29
CA VAL A 82 -12.50 -4.36 1.11
C VAL A 82 -11.00 -4.60 1.17
N VAL A 83 -10.40 -4.41 2.34
CA VAL A 83 -8.96 -4.42 2.58
C VAL A 83 -8.55 -5.76 3.17
N GLU A 84 -7.71 -6.49 2.45
CA GLU A 84 -6.95 -7.60 3.02
C GLU A 84 -5.54 -7.15 3.37
N ILE A 85 -5.03 -7.61 4.52
CA ILE A 85 -3.71 -7.24 5.03
C ILE A 85 -2.88 -8.51 5.16
N THR A 86 -1.67 -8.51 4.61
CA THR A 86 -0.72 -9.61 4.69
C THR A 86 0.70 -9.10 4.88
N ASN A 87 1.62 -10.02 5.18
CA ASN A 87 3.06 -9.71 5.20
C ASN A 87 3.79 -10.23 3.95
N TYR A 88 4.98 -9.69 3.72
CA TYR A 88 5.84 -10.02 2.58
C TYR A 88 6.20 -11.50 2.54
N GLU A 89 6.43 -12.13 3.69
CA GLU A 89 6.81 -13.55 3.79
C GLU A 89 5.64 -14.45 3.40
N GLN A 90 4.42 -14.10 3.80
CA GLN A 90 3.21 -14.85 3.50
C GLN A 90 2.98 -14.95 2.00
N LEU A 91 3.31 -13.91 1.21
CA LEU A 91 3.23 -13.94 -0.25
C LEU A 91 4.07 -15.05 -0.87
N LEU A 92 5.09 -15.56 -0.18
CA LEU A 92 5.98 -16.61 -0.70
C LEU A 92 5.52 -18.02 -0.36
N THR A 93 4.57 -18.17 0.55
CA THR A 93 4.01 -19.47 0.94
C THR A 93 3.05 -19.98 -0.14
N LYS A 94 2.89 -21.30 -0.27
CA LYS A 94 1.93 -21.88 -1.22
C LYS A 94 0.51 -21.35 -1.01
N GLY A 95 0.07 -21.27 0.25
CA GLY A 95 -1.26 -20.76 0.60
C GLY A 95 -1.41 -19.24 0.38
N GLY A 96 -0.34 -18.46 0.57
CA GLY A 96 -0.38 -17.03 0.27
C GLY A 96 -0.35 -16.74 -1.23
N GLN A 97 0.38 -17.54 -2.02
CA GLN A 97 0.35 -17.45 -3.48
C GLN A 97 -1.08 -17.67 -4.00
N SER A 98 -1.72 -18.78 -3.64
CA SER A 98 -3.09 -19.07 -4.10
C SER A 98 -4.11 -18.04 -3.63
N LYS A 99 -3.93 -17.50 -2.41
CA LYS A 99 -4.86 -16.51 -1.85
C LYS A 99 -4.69 -15.11 -2.44
N TYR A 100 -3.45 -14.65 -2.60
CA TYR A 100 -3.17 -13.24 -2.90
C TYR A 100 -2.71 -13.00 -4.33
N MET A 101 -1.97 -13.93 -4.94
CA MET A 101 -1.38 -13.75 -6.27
C MET A 101 -2.34 -14.10 -7.41
N ASP A 102 -3.24 -15.06 -7.18
CA ASP A 102 -4.25 -15.49 -8.16
C ASP A 102 -5.48 -14.56 -8.17
N LYS A 103 -5.63 -13.72 -7.13
CA LYS A 103 -6.69 -12.73 -7.01
C LYS A 103 -6.31 -11.43 -7.71
N LYS A 104 -7.26 -10.84 -8.44
CA LYS A 104 -7.12 -9.49 -9.02
C LYS A 104 -7.41 -8.43 -7.96
N TRP A 105 -6.48 -7.50 -7.80
CA TRP A 105 -6.57 -6.38 -6.86
C TRP A 105 -6.79 -5.06 -7.58
N ASP A 106 -7.77 -4.27 -7.17
CA ASP A 106 -7.96 -2.93 -7.74
C ASP A 106 -6.95 -1.92 -7.16
N CYS A 107 -6.61 -2.09 -5.87
CA CYS A 107 -5.60 -1.31 -5.17
C CYS A 107 -4.58 -2.23 -4.46
N VAL A 108 -3.29 -1.91 -4.58
CA VAL A 108 -2.22 -2.56 -3.82
C VAL A 108 -1.38 -1.51 -3.11
N ILE A 109 -1.14 -1.70 -1.83
CA ILE A 109 -0.33 -0.83 -0.99
C ILE A 109 0.84 -1.64 -0.43
N LEU A 110 2.06 -1.17 -0.67
CA LEU A 110 3.27 -1.71 -0.04
C LEU A 110 3.70 -0.78 1.08
N ASP A 111 3.50 -1.21 2.32
CA ASP A 111 4.02 -0.51 3.50
C ASP A 111 5.43 -0.98 3.81
N GLU A 112 6.26 -0.07 4.27
CA GLU A 112 7.71 -0.19 4.31
C GLU A 112 8.30 -0.76 3.01
N SER A 113 8.00 -0.09 1.90
CA SER A 113 8.36 -0.52 0.54
C SER A 113 9.86 -0.71 0.29
N HIS A 114 10.75 -0.21 1.15
CA HIS A 114 12.18 -0.52 1.11
C HIS A 114 12.46 -2.03 1.24
N TYR A 115 11.51 -2.84 1.72
CA TYR A 115 11.61 -4.31 1.70
C TYR A 115 11.77 -4.86 0.28
N ILE A 116 11.22 -4.23 -0.75
CA ILE A 116 11.33 -4.73 -2.13
C ILE A 116 12.54 -4.18 -2.90
N LYS A 117 13.56 -3.65 -2.22
CA LYS A 117 14.74 -3.03 -2.87
C LYS A 117 15.49 -3.94 -3.84
N ASN A 118 15.72 -5.21 -3.47
CA ASN A 118 16.48 -6.15 -4.29
C ASN A 118 15.60 -6.78 -5.38
N ARG A 119 15.84 -6.45 -6.65
CA ARG A 119 15.07 -6.92 -7.82
C ARG A 119 15.09 -8.44 -8.02
N SER A 120 16.16 -9.13 -7.60
CA SER A 120 16.28 -10.58 -7.79
C SER A 120 15.51 -11.40 -6.73
N ALA A 121 15.14 -10.77 -5.61
CA ALA A 121 14.45 -11.42 -4.51
C ALA A 121 13.04 -11.89 -4.89
N LYS A 122 12.64 -13.07 -4.43
CA LYS A 122 11.30 -13.65 -4.68
C LYS A 122 10.18 -12.70 -4.23
N ARG A 123 10.33 -12.07 -3.06
CA ARG A 123 9.36 -11.09 -2.53
C ARG A 123 9.15 -9.90 -3.47
N THR A 124 10.24 -9.39 -4.05
CA THR A 124 10.19 -8.26 -4.96
C THR A 124 9.47 -8.67 -6.24
N LYS A 125 9.81 -9.82 -6.82
CA LYS A 125 9.11 -10.35 -8.00
C LYS A 125 7.61 -10.52 -7.74
N ALA A 126 7.22 -11.07 -6.60
CA ALA A 126 5.81 -11.20 -6.21
C ALA A 126 5.11 -9.84 -6.10
N CYS A 127 5.72 -8.86 -5.43
CA CYS A 127 5.15 -7.51 -5.31
C CYS A 127 5.04 -6.80 -6.67
N LEU A 128 6.06 -6.92 -7.53
CA LEU A 128 6.02 -6.39 -8.90
C LEU A 128 4.89 -7.02 -9.73
N GLN A 129 4.66 -8.32 -9.57
CA GLN A 129 3.54 -9.03 -10.21
C GLN A 129 2.18 -8.53 -9.70
N LEU A 130 2.02 -8.28 -8.40
CA LEU A 130 0.82 -7.62 -7.86
C LEU A 130 0.61 -6.25 -8.50
N GLY A 131 1.68 -5.46 -8.65
CA GLY A 131 1.64 -4.15 -9.29
C GLY A 131 1.15 -4.19 -10.74
N LEU A 132 1.51 -5.21 -11.52
CA LEU A 132 1.05 -5.33 -12.92
C LEU A 132 -0.49 -5.41 -13.05
N ASN A 133 -1.17 -5.92 -12.03
CA ASN A 133 -2.60 -6.22 -12.09
C ASN A 133 -3.49 -5.18 -11.39
N ALA A 134 -2.89 -4.19 -10.71
CA ALA A 134 -3.60 -3.19 -9.93
C ALA A 134 -3.57 -1.80 -10.57
N LYS A 135 -4.72 -1.11 -10.58
CA LYS A 135 -4.82 0.27 -11.09
C LYS A 135 -4.24 1.26 -10.09
N TYR A 136 -4.58 1.09 -8.82
CA TYR A 136 -4.10 1.96 -7.74
C TYR A 136 -2.93 1.30 -7.03
N ARG A 137 -1.78 1.99 -6.98
CA ARG A 137 -0.54 1.44 -6.43
C ARG A 137 0.11 2.46 -5.55
N TYR A 138 0.21 2.17 -4.27
CA TYR A 138 0.82 3.10 -3.33
C TYR A 138 1.98 2.43 -2.61
N ILE A 139 3.04 3.19 -2.38
CA ILE A 139 4.15 2.76 -1.53
C ILE A 139 4.27 3.72 -0.35
N LEU A 140 4.46 3.17 0.85
CA LEU A 140 4.63 3.94 2.07
C LEU A 140 5.98 3.56 2.68
N THR A 141 6.85 4.53 2.96
CA THR A 141 8.07 4.27 3.76
C THR A 141 8.68 5.58 4.24
N GLY A 142 9.26 5.59 5.44
CA GLY A 142 10.07 6.75 5.88
C GLY A 142 11.49 6.75 5.33
N THR A 143 11.94 5.63 4.76
CA THR A 143 13.34 5.38 4.42
C THR A 143 13.45 4.82 3.00
N PRO A 144 13.14 5.63 1.95
CA PRO A 144 13.09 5.15 0.58
C PRO A 144 14.41 4.55 0.08
N ILE A 145 15.54 5.02 0.63
CA ILE A 145 16.89 4.58 0.32
C ILE A 145 17.61 4.25 1.64
N SER A 146 17.30 3.10 2.23
CA SER A 146 17.81 2.72 3.56
C SER A 146 19.35 2.74 3.68
N ASN A 147 20.09 2.58 2.57
CA ASN A 147 21.55 2.40 2.54
C ASN A 147 22.27 3.28 1.49
N GLY A 148 21.67 4.40 1.05
CA GLY A 148 22.29 5.33 0.08
C GLY A 148 22.42 4.87 -1.38
N GLN A 149 22.24 3.59 -1.71
CA GLN A 149 22.31 3.12 -3.11
C GLN A 149 20.99 3.42 -3.84
N LEU A 150 21.04 4.32 -4.82
CA LEU A 150 19.89 4.73 -5.65
C LEU A 150 19.18 3.53 -6.31
N GLU A 151 19.91 2.48 -6.68
CA GLU A 151 19.34 1.25 -7.26
C GLU A 151 18.26 0.58 -6.39
N ASN A 152 18.29 0.80 -5.07
CA ASN A 152 17.29 0.28 -4.13
C ASN A 152 15.89 0.89 -4.33
N ILE A 153 15.78 2.01 -5.03
CA ILE A 153 14.50 2.66 -5.34
C ILE A 153 13.88 2.12 -6.64
N TYR A 154 14.69 1.51 -7.51
CA TYR A 154 14.26 1.07 -8.84
C TYR A 154 13.06 0.12 -8.77
N SER A 155 13.12 -0.88 -7.89
CA SER A 155 12.03 -1.84 -7.72
C SER A 155 10.76 -1.19 -7.17
N GLN A 156 10.90 -0.17 -6.31
CA GLN A 156 9.77 0.58 -5.77
C GLN A 156 9.07 1.40 -6.86
N PHE A 157 9.83 2.09 -7.71
CA PHE A 157 9.26 2.80 -8.87
C PHE A 157 8.70 1.84 -9.92
N THR A 158 9.34 0.70 -10.15
CA THR A 158 8.83 -0.34 -11.06
C THR A 158 7.50 -0.90 -10.55
N PHE A 159 7.31 -1.01 -9.24
CA PHE A 159 6.00 -1.36 -8.67
C PHE A 159 4.94 -0.30 -8.98
N LEU A 160 5.26 0.99 -8.80
CA LEU A 160 4.32 2.08 -9.07
C LEU A 160 3.98 2.21 -10.56
N TYR A 161 4.97 2.07 -11.42
CA TYR A 161 4.89 2.23 -12.87
C TYR A 161 5.45 0.99 -13.58
N PRO A 162 4.74 -0.14 -13.50
CA PRO A 162 5.21 -1.38 -14.08
C PRO A 162 5.11 -1.30 -15.60
N TYR A 163 6.17 -1.72 -16.27
CA TYR A 163 6.21 -1.94 -17.71
C TYR A 163 6.14 -3.44 -17.96
N LYS A 164 5.39 -3.85 -18.98
CA LYS A 164 5.47 -5.22 -19.49
C LYS A 164 6.78 -5.31 -20.26
N ASN A 165 7.70 -6.18 -19.82
CA ASN A 165 8.76 -6.62 -20.71
C ASN A 165 8.07 -7.31 -21.89
N LYS A 166 8.29 -6.76 -23.10
CA LYS A 166 7.92 -7.43 -24.35
C LYS A 166 8.73 -8.70 -24.50
#